data_AF-G7GE80-F1
#
_entry.id   AF-G7GE80-F1
#
_cell.length_a   1.000
_cell.length_b   1.000
_cell.length_c   1.000
_cell.angle_alpha   90.00
_cell.angle_beta   90.00
_cell.angle_gamma   90.00
#
_symmetry.space_group_name_H-M   'P 1'
#
loop_
_entity.id
_entity.type
_entity.pdbx_description
1 polymer ?
#
loop_
_entity_poly.entity_id
_entity_poly.type
_entity_poly.pdbx_seq_one_letter_code
_entity_poly.pdbx_strand_id
1 'polypeptide(L)'
;MKILYFFFTIPFYVLGKVFIFFNLDNLNNDFLKSCNYLENLNIELDDEIIEILYLAEDHRSNFHYGIDHYAMLREIYFTHVKKEFQGASTVAQQFVRVITERYERTLFRKLREQLLAVLITYEFNNKLIGTGYLNIAFLGSGMYGLTGFLRRKKNYWVNWIL
;
A
#
# COMPACT_ATOMS: atom_id res chain seq x y z
N MET A 1 -14.47 -3.74 -16.71
CA MET A 1 -13.25 -4.19 -15.99
C MET A 1 -13.37 -4.09 -14.47
N LYS A 2 -13.81 -2.97 -13.88
CA LYS A 2 -13.95 -2.82 -12.40
C LYS A 2 -14.83 -3.88 -11.72
N ILE A 3 -15.94 -4.28 -12.36
CA ILE A 3 -16.81 -5.38 -11.89
C ILE A 3 -16.04 -6.69 -11.71
N LEU A 4 -15.11 -7.00 -12.63
CA LEU A 4 -14.32 -8.23 -12.56
C LEU A 4 -13.38 -8.22 -11.35
N TYR A 5 -12.71 -7.10 -11.10
CA TYR A 5 -11.88 -6.92 -9.89
C TYR A 5 -12.70 -7.04 -8.61
N PHE A 6 -13.92 -6.50 -8.59
CA PHE A 6 -14.82 -6.64 -7.45
C PHE A 6 -15.08 -8.12 -7.13
N PHE A 7 -15.50 -8.92 -8.12
CA PHE A 7 -15.75 -10.34 -7.92
C PHE A 7 -14.52 -11.11 -7.43
N PHE A 8 -13.35 -10.85 -8.00
CA PHE A 8 -12.12 -11.53 -7.56
C PHE A 8 -11.62 -11.08 -6.18
N THR A 9 -12.03 -9.89 -5.72
CA THR A 9 -11.62 -9.39 -4.40
C THR A 9 -12.50 -9.94 -3.26
N ILE A 10 -13.76 -10.30 -3.52
CA ILE A 10 -14.68 -10.81 -2.49
C ILE A 10 -14.09 -11.97 -1.67
N PRO A 11 -13.48 -13.01 -2.26
CA PRO A 11 -12.87 -14.09 -1.48
C PRO A 11 -11.82 -13.61 -0.48
N PHE A 12 -11.00 -12.61 -0.85
CA PHE A 12 -10.00 -12.03 0.06
C PHE A 12 -10.65 -11.21 1.17
N TYR A 13 -11.70 -10.44 0.85
CA TYR A 13 -12.45 -9.70 1.87
C TYR A 13 -13.07 -10.65 2.90
N VAL A 14 -13.77 -11.70 2.44
CA VAL A 14 -14.38 -12.72 3.30
C VAL A 14 -13.31 -13.43 4.13
N LEU A 15 -12.20 -13.85 3.50
CA LEU A 15 -11.09 -14.49 4.21
C LEU A 15 -10.48 -13.57 5.27
N GLY A 16 -10.33 -12.27 4.98
CA GLY A 16 -9.88 -11.26 5.94
C GLY A 16 -10.81 -11.13 7.14
N LYS A 17 -12.13 -11.09 6.92
CA LYS A 17 -13.12 -11.09 8.00
C LYS A 17 -13.11 -12.38 8.82
N VAL A 18 -12.90 -13.53 8.19
CA VAL A 18 -12.71 -14.82 8.88
C VAL A 18 -11.46 -14.78 9.77
N PHE A 19 -10.33 -14.27 9.28
CA PHE A 19 -9.11 -14.11 10.07
C PHE A 19 -9.32 -13.18 11.28
N ILE A 20 -10.05 -12.07 11.10
CA ILE A 20 -10.40 -11.17 12.21
C ILE A 20 -11.30 -11.88 13.22
N PHE A 21 -12.35 -12.57 12.76
CA PHE A 21 -13.32 -13.25 13.61
C PHE A 21 -12.67 -14.33 14.49
N PHE A 22 -11.76 -15.13 13.92
CA PHE A 22 -11.03 -16.16 14.65
C PHE A 22 -9.72 -15.65 15.30
N ASN A 23 -9.45 -14.34 15.25
CA ASN A 23 -8.23 -13.71 15.75
C ASN A 23 -6.93 -14.38 15.25
N LEU A 24 -6.90 -14.76 13.97
CA LEU A 24 -5.75 -15.43 13.36
C LEU A 24 -4.62 -14.44 13.10
N ASP A 25 -3.40 -14.81 13.50
CA ASP A 25 -2.14 -14.06 13.30
C ASP A 25 -2.23 -12.57 13.68
N ASN A 26 -3.04 -12.24 14.70
CA ASN A 26 -3.29 -10.88 15.14
C ASN A 26 -3.72 -9.91 14.01
N LEU A 27 -4.37 -10.43 12.95
CA LEU A 27 -4.79 -9.61 11.81
C LEU A 27 -5.68 -8.43 12.25
N ASN A 28 -6.53 -8.66 13.24
CA ASN A 28 -7.42 -7.64 13.79
C ASN A 28 -6.64 -6.46 14.38
N ASN A 29 -5.57 -6.73 15.15
CA ASN A 29 -4.76 -5.68 15.75
C ASN A 29 -4.08 -4.81 14.68
N ASP A 30 -3.59 -5.44 13.63
CA ASP A 30 -2.91 -4.76 12.53
C ASP A 30 -3.88 -3.98 11.63
N PHE A 31 -5.11 -4.49 11.44
CA PHE A 31 -6.19 -3.76 10.81
C PHE A 31 -6.56 -2.52 11.62
N LEU A 32 -6.79 -2.65 12.93
CA LEU A 32 -7.10 -1.53 13.82
C LEU A 32 -5.95 -0.52 13.91
N LYS A 33 -4.68 -0.98 13.95
CA LYS A 33 -3.49 -0.10 13.87
C LYS A 33 -3.54 0.75 12.60
N SER A 34 -3.90 0.15 11.47
CA SER A 34 -3.99 0.81 10.17
C SER A 34 -5.16 1.81 10.12
N CYS A 35 -6.36 1.44 10.61
CA CYS A 35 -7.51 2.33 10.68
C CYS A 35 -7.24 3.53 11.59
N ASN A 36 -6.78 3.28 12.82
CA ASN A 36 -6.47 4.34 13.78
C ASN A 36 -5.44 5.33 13.21
N TYR A 37 -4.43 4.84 12.49
CA TYR A 37 -3.46 5.72 11.86
C TYR A 37 -4.09 6.62 10.78
N LEU A 38 -4.95 6.07 9.91
CA LEU A 38 -5.61 6.83 8.84
C LEU A 38 -6.67 7.81 9.38
N GLU A 39 -7.42 7.43 10.40
CA GLU A 39 -8.44 8.29 11.06
C GLU A 39 -7.81 9.49 11.75
N ASN A 40 -6.60 9.33 12.30
CA ASN A 40 -5.87 10.41 12.98
C ASN A 40 -4.91 11.17 12.05
N LEU A 41 -4.90 10.86 10.74
CA LEU A 41 -4.00 11.50 9.79
C LEU A 41 -4.46 12.92 9.48
N ASN A 42 -3.84 13.90 10.14
CA ASN A 42 -4.14 15.33 9.95
C ASN A 42 -3.19 16.02 8.96
N ILE A 43 -2.86 15.32 7.86
CA ILE A 43 -2.00 15.83 6.79
C ILE A 43 -2.78 15.75 5.49
N GLU A 44 -2.84 16.86 4.77
CA GLU A 44 -3.37 16.91 3.42
C GLU A 44 -2.22 17.09 2.43
N LEU A 45 -2.20 16.25 1.39
CA LEU A 45 -1.24 16.32 0.30
C LEU A 45 -1.95 16.81 -0.96
N ASP A 46 -1.18 17.48 -1.81
CA ASP A 46 -1.63 17.89 -3.14
C ASP A 46 -2.08 16.67 -3.95
N ASP A 47 -3.20 16.81 -4.67
CA ASP A 47 -3.79 15.75 -5.49
C ASP A 47 -2.80 15.31 -6.57
N GLU A 48 -1.98 16.22 -7.10
CA GLU A 48 -0.96 15.90 -8.10
C GLU A 48 0.08 14.91 -7.55
N ILE A 49 0.48 15.04 -6.29
CA ILE A 49 1.45 14.13 -5.64
C ILE A 49 0.84 12.73 -5.51
N ILE A 50 -0.43 12.67 -5.11
CA ILE A 50 -1.16 11.41 -4.97
C ILE A 50 -1.35 10.74 -6.34
N GLU A 51 -1.68 11.52 -7.37
CA GLU A 51 -1.82 11.01 -8.73
C GLU A 51 -0.49 10.45 -9.25
N ILE A 52 0.62 11.17 -9.06
CA ILE A 52 1.97 10.71 -9.45
C ILE A 52 2.33 9.40 -8.74
N LEU A 53 2.06 9.28 -7.44
CA LEU A 53 2.29 8.04 -6.68
C LEU A 53 1.57 6.87 -7.34
N TYR A 54 0.27 7.03 -7.62
CA TYR A 54 -0.52 5.97 -8.20
C TYR A 54 -0.11 5.69 -9.65
N LEU A 55 0.19 6.69 -10.47
CA LEU A 55 0.69 6.47 -11.82
C LEU A 55 2.00 5.67 -11.85
N ALA A 56 2.92 5.95 -10.92
CA ALA A 56 4.22 5.28 -10.85
C ALA A 56 4.14 3.87 -10.25
N GLU A 57 3.43 3.69 -9.13
CA GLU A 57 3.44 2.45 -8.34
C GLU A 57 2.24 1.54 -8.62
N ASP A 58 1.08 2.10 -8.95
CA ASP A 58 -0.20 1.38 -8.93
C ASP A 58 -1.26 2.03 -9.85
N HIS A 59 -0.95 2.14 -11.15
CA HIS A 59 -1.75 2.91 -12.11
C HIS A 59 -3.16 2.36 -12.36
N ARG A 60 -3.47 1.16 -11.85
CA ARG A 60 -4.81 0.55 -11.91
C ARG A 60 -5.57 0.65 -10.59
N SER A 61 -5.11 1.47 -9.64
CA SER A 61 -5.72 1.64 -8.31
C SER A 61 -7.21 1.97 -8.33
N ASN A 62 -7.70 2.67 -9.36
CA ASN A 62 -9.11 3.01 -9.51
C ASN A 62 -10.01 1.81 -9.90
N PHE A 63 -9.43 0.70 -10.34
CA PHE A 63 -10.14 -0.49 -10.81
C PHE A 63 -10.22 -1.61 -9.77
N HIS A 64 -9.32 -1.64 -8.78
CA HIS A 64 -9.24 -2.73 -7.81
C HIS A 64 -9.39 -2.26 -6.36
N TYR A 65 -9.60 -3.22 -5.46
CA TYR A 65 -9.79 -2.98 -4.03
C TYR A 65 -8.61 -3.57 -3.27
N GLY A 66 -7.46 -2.89 -3.31
CA GLY A 66 -6.25 -3.29 -2.60
C GLY A 66 -5.40 -4.39 -3.26
N ILE A 67 -5.91 -5.14 -4.23
CA ILE A 67 -5.15 -6.16 -4.98
C ILE A 67 -5.36 -6.02 -6.49
N ASP A 68 -4.28 -5.79 -7.24
CA ASP A 68 -4.28 -5.87 -8.69
C ASP A 68 -4.08 -7.33 -9.16
N HIS A 69 -5.19 -8.03 -9.36
CA HIS A 69 -5.21 -9.42 -9.82
C HIS A 69 -4.55 -9.60 -11.19
N TYR A 70 -4.64 -8.59 -12.06
CA TYR A 70 -4.01 -8.64 -13.38
C TYR A 70 -2.49 -8.50 -13.25
N ALA A 71 -2.00 -7.56 -12.43
CA ALA A 71 -0.57 -7.44 -12.15
C ALA A 71 0.00 -8.69 -11.47
N MET A 72 -0.76 -9.31 -10.56
CA MET A 72 -0.34 -10.54 -9.88
C MET A 72 -0.18 -11.70 -10.88
N LEU A 73 -1.17 -11.94 -11.74
CA LEU A 73 -1.07 -12.98 -12.77
C LEU A 73 0.05 -12.70 -13.78
N ARG A 74 0.22 -11.42 -14.17
CA ARG A 74 1.32 -10.99 -15.04
C ARG A 74 2.67 -11.28 -14.39
N GLU A 75 2.86 -10.90 -13.14
CA GLU A 75 4.12 -11.11 -12.42
C GLU A 75 4.44 -12.60 -12.27
N ILE A 76 3.46 -13.45 -11.96
CA ILE A 76 3.63 -14.91 -11.95
C ILE A 76 4.15 -15.40 -13.32
N TYR A 77 3.54 -14.94 -14.43
CA TYR A 77 3.98 -15.31 -15.77
C TYR A 77 5.41 -14.84 -16.07
N PHE A 78 5.75 -13.58 -15.82
CA PHE A 78 7.09 -13.04 -16.11
C PHE A 78 8.17 -13.70 -15.23
N THR A 79 7.89 -13.91 -13.94
CA THR A 79 8.83 -14.55 -13.03
C THR A 79 9.12 -16.00 -13.45
N HIS A 80 8.10 -16.77 -13.85
CA HIS A 80 8.27 -18.19 -14.18
C HIS A 80 8.70 -18.46 -15.63
N VAL A 81 8.24 -17.64 -16.58
CA VAL A 81 8.49 -17.85 -18.02
C VAL A 81 9.67 -17.03 -18.52
N LYS A 82 9.74 -15.75 -18.11
CA LYS A 82 10.76 -14.81 -18.58
C LYS A 82 11.97 -14.71 -17.64
N LYS A 83 11.88 -15.29 -16.43
CA LYS A 83 12.88 -15.15 -15.36
C LYS A 83 13.16 -13.69 -15.02
N GLU A 84 12.16 -12.83 -15.19
CA GLU A 84 12.19 -11.40 -14.92
C GLU A 84 11.21 -11.08 -13.81
N PHE A 85 11.66 -10.36 -12.78
CA PHE A 85 10.80 -9.93 -11.69
C PHE A 85 10.13 -8.59 -12.03
N GLN A 86 8.82 -8.50 -11.86
CA GLN A 86 8.06 -7.26 -11.99
C GLN A 86 7.38 -6.89 -10.67
N GLY A 87 7.24 -5.59 -10.41
CA GLY A 87 6.42 -5.12 -9.30
C GLY A 87 4.94 -5.43 -9.53
N ALA A 88 4.30 -6.12 -8.58
CA ALA A 88 2.86 -6.36 -8.56
C ALA A 88 2.19 -5.89 -7.26
N SER A 89 2.91 -5.17 -6.40
CA SER A 89 2.36 -4.70 -5.12
C SER A 89 1.61 -3.38 -5.29
N THR A 90 0.39 -3.31 -4.78
CA THR A 90 -0.43 -2.08 -4.78
C THR A 90 0.02 -1.10 -3.70
N VAL A 91 -0.31 0.18 -3.83
CA VAL A 91 0.01 1.18 -2.79
C VAL A 91 -0.61 0.79 -1.44
N ALA A 92 -1.82 0.22 -1.43
CA ALA A 92 -2.47 -0.26 -0.22
C ALA A 92 -1.68 -1.40 0.46
N GLN A 93 -1.12 -2.33 -0.32
CA GLN A 93 -0.24 -3.38 0.23
C GLN A 93 1.06 -2.80 0.80
N GLN A 94 1.63 -1.80 0.12
CA GLN A 94 2.83 -1.13 0.60
C GLN A 94 2.56 -0.35 1.90
N PHE A 95 1.40 0.31 2.00
CA PHE A 95 0.94 0.98 3.22
C PHE A 95 0.84 0.02 4.40
N VAL A 96 0.05 -1.06 4.27
CA VAL A 96 -0.17 -2.01 5.38
C VAL A 96 1.13 -2.71 5.80
N ARG A 97 2.05 -2.94 4.86
CA ARG A 97 3.39 -3.46 5.16
C ARG A 97 4.19 -2.50 6.04
N VAL A 98 4.23 -1.22 5.68
CA VAL A 98 5.02 -0.22 6.41
C VAL A 98 4.42 0.05 7.79
N ILE A 99 3.10 0.25 7.89
CA ILE A 99 2.45 0.54 9.17
C ILE A 99 2.49 -0.65 10.14
N THR A 100 2.46 -1.90 9.64
CA THR A 100 2.55 -3.10 10.49
C THR A 100 3.98 -3.54 10.77
N GLU A 101 4.96 -2.90 10.13
CA GLU A 101 6.40 -3.18 10.28
C GLU A 101 6.78 -4.66 9.99
N ARG A 102 5.96 -5.34 9.18
CA ARG A 102 6.19 -6.75 8.80
C ARG A 102 6.97 -6.84 7.49
N TYR A 103 8.27 -7.13 7.59
CA TYR A 103 9.20 -7.17 6.44
C TYR A 103 9.74 -8.58 6.12
N GLU A 104 9.26 -9.61 6.80
CA GLU A 104 9.67 -11.00 6.60
C GLU A 104 9.37 -11.48 5.18
N ARG A 105 10.36 -12.03 4.46
CA ARG A 105 10.19 -12.41 3.05
C ARG A 105 9.49 -13.77 2.90
N THR A 106 8.23 -13.86 3.31
CA THR A 106 7.40 -15.07 3.24
C THR A 106 6.12 -14.86 2.43
N LEU A 107 5.60 -15.94 1.84
CA LEU A 107 4.29 -15.93 1.16
C LEU A 107 3.14 -15.64 2.14
N PHE A 108 3.26 -16.12 3.38
CA PHE A 108 2.26 -15.89 4.41
C PHE A 108 2.12 -14.40 4.74
N ARG A 109 3.23 -13.67 4.93
CA ARG A 109 3.20 -12.21 5.07
C ARG A 109 2.54 -11.55 3.87
N LYS A 110 2.85 -12.01 2.65
CA LYS A 110 2.28 -11.42 1.42
C LYS A 110 0.76 -11.63 1.35
N LEU A 111 0.26 -12.81 1.71
CA LEU A 111 -1.17 -13.06 1.86
C LEU A 111 -1.77 -12.11 2.90
N ARG A 112 -1.08 -11.90 4.01
CA ARG A 112 -1.55 -11.00 5.06
C ARG A 112 -1.67 -9.55 4.60
N GLU A 113 -0.68 -9.05 3.84
CA GLU A 113 -0.76 -7.74 3.18
C GLU A 113 -1.94 -7.66 2.23
N GLN A 114 -2.20 -8.71 1.46
CA GLN A 114 -3.35 -8.79 0.55
C GLN A 114 -4.67 -8.65 1.33
N LEU A 115 -4.83 -9.41 2.42
CA LEU A 115 -6.04 -9.34 3.26
C LEU A 115 -6.22 -7.95 3.88
N LEU A 116 -5.17 -7.38 4.48
CA LEU A 116 -5.24 -6.05 5.09
C LEU A 116 -5.49 -4.96 4.05
N ALA A 117 -4.83 -5.01 2.89
CA ALA A 117 -5.01 -4.03 1.83
C ALA A 117 -6.45 -4.03 1.32
N VAL A 118 -7.04 -5.22 1.12
CA VAL A 118 -8.46 -5.34 0.75
C VAL A 118 -9.33 -4.70 1.81
N LEU A 119 -9.20 -5.13 3.08
CA LEU A 119 -10.00 -4.59 4.18
C LEU A 119 -9.90 -3.06 4.27
N ILE A 120 -8.69 -2.50 4.21
CA ILE A 120 -8.46 -1.06 4.29
C ILE A 120 -9.06 -0.30 3.11
N THR A 121 -8.97 -0.82 1.88
CA THR A 121 -9.60 -0.17 0.71
C THR A 121 -11.12 -0.24 0.68
N TYR A 122 -11.74 -1.08 1.51
CA TYR A 122 -13.19 -1.05 1.72
C TYR A 122 -13.61 0.02 2.72
N GLU A 123 -12.74 0.39 3.66
CA GLU A 123 -13.02 1.42 4.68
C GLU A 123 -12.58 2.83 4.25
N PHE A 124 -11.46 2.94 3.51
CA PHE A 124 -10.84 4.22 3.16
C PHE A 124 -10.61 4.36 1.66
N ASN A 125 -10.69 5.60 1.17
CA ASN A 125 -10.41 5.90 -0.24
C ASN A 125 -8.89 5.90 -0.54
N ASN A 126 -8.56 5.72 -1.82
CA ASN A 126 -7.18 5.69 -2.30
C ASN A 126 -6.40 6.97 -1.95
N LYS A 127 -7.02 8.15 -1.97
CA LYS A 127 -6.35 9.41 -1.61
C LYS A 127 -5.80 9.35 -0.18
N LEU A 128 -6.64 8.98 0.79
CA LEU A 128 -6.23 8.90 2.19
C LEU A 128 -5.17 7.82 2.43
N ILE A 129 -5.32 6.66 1.79
CA ILE A 129 -4.34 5.56 1.89
C ILE A 129 -2.99 5.99 1.30
N GLY A 130 -2.98 6.65 0.14
CA GLY A 130 -1.79 7.17 -0.51
C GLY A 130 -1.09 8.25 0.31
N THR A 131 -1.85 9.18 0.89
CA THR A 131 -1.35 10.18 1.85
C THR A 131 -0.72 9.50 3.06
N GLY A 132 -1.42 8.52 3.63
CA GLY A 132 -0.94 7.74 4.77
C GLY A 132 0.38 7.05 4.45
N TYR A 133 0.46 6.39 3.29
CA TYR A 133 1.67 5.74 2.79
C TYR A 133 2.84 6.71 2.64
N LEU A 134 2.66 7.81 1.90
CA LEU A 134 3.72 8.80 1.67
C LEU A 134 4.21 9.45 2.97
N ASN A 135 3.37 9.48 4.01
CA ASN A 135 3.75 10.03 5.31
C ASN A 135 4.64 9.09 6.15
N ILE A 136 4.61 7.78 5.93
CA ILE A 136 5.43 6.81 6.70
C ILE A 136 6.44 6.05 5.85
N ALA A 137 6.29 6.07 4.53
CA ALA A 137 7.19 5.39 3.61
C ALA A 137 8.61 5.95 3.75
N PHE A 138 9.58 5.06 3.61
CA PHE A 138 10.99 5.45 3.47
C PHE A 138 11.23 5.94 2.04
N LEU A 139 11.64 7.19 1.89
CA LEU A 139 11.84 7.86 0.59
C LEU A 139 13.33 7.97 0.21
N GLY A 140 14.21 7.17 0.83
CA GLY A 140 15.66 7.19 0.59
C GLY A 140 16.42 8.17 1.49
N SER A 141 17.76 8.05 1.55
CA SER A 141 18.67 8.97 2.26
C SER A 141 18.31 9.30 3.73
N GLY A 142 17.73 8.34 4.47
CA GLY A 142 17.29 8.55 5.86
C GLY A 142 15.99 9.36 6.00
N MET A 143 15.28 9.60 4.90
CA MET A 143 14.03 10.36 4.90
C MET A 143 12.84 9.41 5.08
N TYR A 144 12.16 9.59 6.20
CA TYR A 144 10.88 8.95 6.48
C TYR A 144 9.77 9.99 6.30
N GLY A 145 8.79 9.65 5.48
CA GLY A 145 7.66 10.51 5.19
C GLY A 145 7.98 11.71 4.29
N LEU A 146 6.93 12.30 3.71
CA LEU A 146 7.05 13.51 2.90
C LEU A 146 7.64 14.68 3.71
N THR A 147 7.35 14.79 5.01
CA THR A 147 7.94 15.83 5.88
C THR A 147 9.45 15.69 6.01
N GLY A 148 9.96 14.46 6.14
CA GLY A 148 11.39 14.18 6.11
C GLY A 148 12.02 14.58 4.77
N PHE A 149 11.32 14.30 3.67
CA PHE A 149 11.74 14.68 2.33
C PHE A 149 11.80 16.19 2.11
N LEU A 150 10.73 16.91 2.44
CA LEU A 150 10.63 18.37 2.26
C LEU A 150 11.68 19.13 3.08
N ARG A 151 11.95 18.68 4.31
CA ARG A 151 13.02 19.23 5.16
C ARG A 151 14.39 19.08 4.50
N ARG A 152 14.69 17.92 3.93
CA ARG A 152 15.97 17.66 3.26
C ARG A 152 16.09 18.42 1.95
N LYS A 153 15.01 18.51 1.14
CA LYS A 153 14.96 19.34 -0.07
C LYS A 153 15.37 20.77 0.27
N LYS A 154 14.76 21.40 1.28
CA LYS A 154 15.10 22.77 1.71
C LYS A 154 16.59 22.93 2.04
N ASN A 155 17.19 21.97 2.74
CA ASN A 155 18.62 22.03 3.09
C ASN A 155 19.57 21.77 1.90
N TYR A 156 19.17 20.94 0.93
CA TYR A 156 19.95 20.73 -0.29
C TYR A 156 20.06 22.01 -1.11
N TRP A 157 18.98 22.76 -1.30
CA TRP A 157 19.02 23.99 -2.10
C TRP A 157 19.78 25.14 -1.42
N VAL A 158 19.84 25.18 -0.09
CA VAL A 158 20.62 26.19 0.65
C VAL A 158 22.12 25.94 0.53
N ASN A 159 22.57 24.68 0.49
CA ASN A 159 24.00 24.33 0.41
C ASN A 159 24.61 24.44 -0.99
N TRP A 160 23.82 24.70 -2.04
CA TRP A 160 24.30 24.88 -3.42
C TRP A 160 24.29 26.35 -3.88
N ILE A 161 23.83 27.26 -3.02
CA ILE A 161 23.75 28.72 -3.30
C ILE A 161 24.76 29.51 -2.42
N LEU A 162 25.54 28.81 -1.58
CA LEU A 162 26.68 29.32 -0.82
C LEU A 162 27.96 28.63 -1.29
#